data_AF-B5CPL0-F1
#
_entry.id   AF-B5CPL0-F1
#
_cell.length_a   1.000
_cell.length_b   1.000
_cell.length_c   1.000
_cell.angle_alpha   90.00
_cell.angle_beta   90.00
_cell.angle_gamma   90.00
#
_symmetry.space_group_name_H-M   'P 1'
#
loop_
_entity.id
_entity.type
_entity.pdbx_description
1 polymer ?
#
loop_
_entity_poly.entity_id
_entity_poly.type
_entity_poly.pdbx_seq_one_letter_code
_entity_poly.pdbx_strand_id
1 'polypeptide(L)'
;MTTEPLYDEKSAKKLEKVLDTLLEISREDYYPEYTKKEDLIVRYLLHRHLYDKKNTQKELYQNIAINELRIIAIKDAMEDKNYDEAEKLCLEKANAEETWHYHCSDPEDWNNMLYDIYKTANNKEKQIAQAKKLLLMGNEKFWGVLKQIYNECGVCNENYGSLLDELKDSKRTVCYRSVLISENEKKRLLDDVMENPYDLFYYGKYLVKEYPEQVYGLCYKEISESCAQAKDRREYKKITKNIAQLIKWKGNDTAKSLIEELKQRYPRKPALLDELEKVEKKL
;
A
#
# COMPACT_ATOMS: atom_id res chain seq x y z
N MET A 1 -29.95 22.07 32.47
CA MET A 1 -28.58 21.64 32.77
C MET A 1 -27.69 22.26 31.71
N THR A 2 -27.03 23.35 32.07
CA THR A 2 -26.07 24.10 31.26
C THR A 2 -24.79 23.29 31.15
N THR A 3 -24.44 22.85 29.94
CA THR A 3 -23.09 22.39 29.63
C THR A 3 -22.19 23.62 29.59
N GLU A 4 -21.45 23.88 30.68
CA GLU A 4 -20.32 24.81 30.64
C GLU A 4 -19.33 24.35 29.55
N PRO A 5 -18.84 25.25 28.68
CA PRO A 5 -17.80 24.88 27.72
C PRO A 5 -16.54 24.49 28.51
N LEU A 6 -15.95 23.34 28.19
CA LEU A 6 -14.83 22.76 28.94
C LEU A 6 -13.55 23.63 28.97
N TYR A 7 -13.49 24.76 28.25
CA TYR A 7 -12.39 25.73 28.27
C TYR A 7 -12.92 27.17 28.14
N ASP A 8 -12.81 27.98 29.20
CA ASP A 8 -13.05 29.42 29.17
C ASP A 8 -11.75 30.20 28.84
N GLU A 9 -11.83 31.48 28.44
CA GLU A 9 -10.66 32.33 28.13
C GLU A 9 -9.62 32.35 29.27
N LYS A 10 -10.07 32.18 30.51
CA LYS A 10 -9.23 32.13 31.69
C LYS A 10 -8.38 30.87 31.73
N SER A 11 -8.94 29.72 31.36
CA SER A 11 -8.24 28.44 31.25
C SER A 11 -7.30 28.42 30.05
N ALA A 12 -7.68 29.03 28.93
CA ALA A 12 -6.81 29.21 27.76
C ALA A 12 -5.54 29.98 28.11
N LYS A 13 -5.66 31.13 28.79
CA LYS A 13 -4.50 31.91 29.26
C LYS A 13 -3.57 31.16 30.21
N LYS A 14 -4.10 30.21 30.99
CA LYS A 14 -3.28 29.33 31.84
C LYS A 14 -2.52 28.32 30.98
N LEU A 15 -3.19 27.73 30.00
CA LEU A 15 -2.59 26.77 29.07
C LEU A 15 -1.48 27.43 28.23
N GLU A 16 -1.71 28.63 27.71
CA GLU A 16 -0.69 29.42 27.00
C GLU A 16 0.56 29.66 27.84
N LYS A 17 0.41 30.01 29.13
CA LYS A 17 1.55 30.18 30.04
C LYS A 17 2.32 28.89 30.28
N VAL A 18 1.61 27.76 30.34
CA VAL A 18 2.24 26.43 30.46
C VAL A 18 3.02 26.12 29.18
N LEU A 19 2.43 26.38 28.01
CA LEU A 19 3.10 26.22 26.72
C LEU A 19 4.33 27.13 26.58
N ASP A 20 4.28 28.38 27.05
CA ASP A 20 5.44 29.28 27.08
C ASP A 20 6.58 28.69 27.91
N THR A 21 6.26 28.15 29.10
CA THR A 21 7.25 27.53 29.99
C THR A 21 7.86 26.28 29.36
N LEU A 22 7.03 25.43 28.72
CA LEU A 22 7.49 24.24 28.02
C LEU A 22 8.42 24.59 26.85
N LEU A 23 8.07 25.61 26.06
CA LEU A 23 8.91 26.11 24.97
C LEU A 23 10.25 26.65 25.46
N GLU A 24 10.29 27.30 26.63
CA GLU A 24 11.54 27.79 27.21
C GLU A 24 12.45 26.65 27.64
N ILE A 25 11.89 25.63 28.30
CA ILE A 25 12.62 24.43 28.72
C ILE A 25 13.13 23.66 27.50
N SER A 26 12.33 23.55 26.45
CA SER A 26 12.69 22.78 25.26
C SER A 26 13.76 23.42 24.38
N ARG A 27 14.24 24.63 24.70
CA ARG A 27 15.37 25.24 23.97
C ARG A 27 16.67 24.47 24.17
N GLU A 28 16.79 23.75 25.27
CA GLU A 28 17.93 22.90 25.60
C GLU A 28 17.74 21.43 25.13
N ASP A 29 16.59 21.11 24.54
CA ASP A 29 16.31 19.76 24.04
C ASP A 29 17.14 19.41 22.80
N TYR A 30 17.22 18.11 22.52
CA TYR A 30 17.93 17.58 21.37
C TYR A 30 17.28 17.95 20.02
N TYR A 31 15.96 18.26 20.01
CA TYR A 31 15.21 18.66 18.80
C TYR A 31 14.20 19.82 19.07
N PRO A 32 14.68 21.06 19.31
CA PRO A 32 13.83 22.18 19.68
C PRO A 32 12.81 22.57 18.59
N GLU A 33 13.10 22.27 17.32
CA GLU A 33 12.23 22.54 16.19
C GLU A 33 10.96 21.68 16.19
N TYR A 34 11.04 20.45 16.72
CA TYR A 34 9.89 19.56 16.84
C TYR A 34 8.92 20.07 17.89
N THR A 35 9.44 20.39 19.09
CA THR A 35 8.64 20.96 20.18
C THR A 35 8.00 22.29 19.78
N LYS A 36 8.69 23.11 18.99
CA LYS A 36 8.13 24.35 18.44
C LYS A 36 6.94 24.10 17.50
N LYS A 37 6.99 23.05 16.67
CA LYS A 37 5.87 22.70 15.77
C LYS A 37 4.66 22.23 16.57
N GLU A 38 4.87 21.35 17.55
CA GLU A 38 3.79 20.86 18.42
C GLU A 38 3.11 22.00 19.19
N ASP A 39 3.89 22.92 19.75
CA ASP A 39 3.37 24.12 20.41
C ASP A 39 2.47 24.94 19.47
N LEU A 40 2.94 25.25 18.26
CA LEU A 40 2.18 26.03 17.28
C LEU A 40 0.86 25.34 16.91
N ILE A 41 0.85 24.01 16.76
CA ILE A 41 -0.37 23.25 16.49
C ILE A 41 -1.35 23.38 17.66
N VAL A 42 -0.88 23.17 18.89
CA VAL A 42 -1.73 23.22 20.10
C VAL A 42 -2.30 24.62 20.30
N ARG A 43 -1.49 25.68 20.14
CA ARG A 43 -1.96 27.07 20.25
C ARG A 43 -3.02 27.38 19.20
N TYR A 44 -2.78 27.01 17.95
CA TYR A 44 -3.75 27.22 16.90
C TYR A 44 -5.09 26.52 17.20
N LEU A 45 -5.06 25.26 17.64
CA LEU A 45 -6.28 24.53 17.99
C LEU A 45 -7.04 25.18 19.16
N LEU A 46 -6.31 25.72 20.15
CA LEU A 46 -6.90 26.47 21.26
C LEU A 46 -7.56 27.76 20.78
N HIS A 47 -6.84 28.58 20.00
CA HIS A 47 -7.37 29.82 19.44
C HIS A 47 -8.59 29.55 18.56
N ARG A 48 -8.56 28.51 17.73
CA ARG A 48 -9.68 28.14 16.86
C ARG A 48 -10.92 27.74 17.66
N HIS A 49 -10.74 27.07 18.79
CA HIS A 49 -11.84 26.73 19.69
C HIS A 49 -12.49 27.98 20.31
N LEU A 50 -11.69 28.98 20.68
CA LEU A 50 -12.16 30.21 21.34
C LEU A 50 -12.75 31.22 20.36
N TYR A 51 -12.09 31.43 19.23
CA TYR A 51 -12.33 32.54 18.32
C TYR A 51 -12.94 32.11 17.00
N ASP A 52 -13.28 30.83 16.81
CA ASP A 52 -13.81 30.25 15.58
C ASP A 52 -12.86 30.21 14.37
N LYS A 53 -13.30 29.49 13.33
CA LYS A 53 -12.59 29.26 12.07
C LYS A 53 -12.24 30.56 11.33
N LYS A 54 -13.16 31.54 11.33
CA LYS A 54 -13.03 32.76 10.53
C LYS A 54 -11.98 33.69 11.13
N ASN A 55 -11.96 33.86 12.45
CA ASN A 55 -11.00 34.77 13.09
C ASN A 55 -9.59 34.17 13.20
N THR A 56 -9.45 32.86 13.06
CA THR A 56 -8.14 32.14 13.12
C THR A 56 -7.54 31.80 11.76
N GLN A 57 -8.22 32.12 10.67
CA GLN A 57 -7.76 31.82 9.32
C GLN A 57 -6.38 32.44 9.01
N LYS A 58 -6.12 33.68 9.44
CA LYS A 58 -4.83 34.33 9.19
C LYS A 58 -3.68 33.59 9.88
N GLU A 59 -3.88 33.16 11.12
CA GLU A 59 -2.90 32.39 11.89
C GLU A 59 -2.62 31.03 11.26
N LEU A 60 -3.66 30.35 10.78
CA LEU A 60 -3.55 29.08 10.07
C LEU A 60 -2.62 29.20 8.85
N TYR A 61 -2.89 30.18 7.98
CA TYR A 61 -2.13 30.36 6.74
C TYR A 61 -0.70 30.88 6.99
N GLN A 62 -0.45 31.60 8.09
CA GLN A 62 0.92 31.97 8.51
C GLN A 62 1.78 30.74 8.86
N ASN A 63 1.16 29.65 9.29
CA ASN A 63 1.85 28.42 9.71
C ASN A 63 1.61 27.24 8.76
N ILE A 64 1.20 27.50 7.51
CA ILE A 64 0.82 26.49 6.50
C ILE A 64 1.97 25.54 6.07
N ALA A 65 3.21 25.83 6.48
CA ALA A 65 4.35 24.94 6.28
C ALA A 65 4.27 23.69 7.17
N ILE A 66 3.49 23.73 8.25
CA ILE A 66 3.22 22.59 9.14
C ILE A 66 2.13 21.73 8.50
N ASN A 67 2.37 20.43 8.34
CA ASN A 67 1.50 19.52 7.59
C ASN A 67 0.11 19.42 8.22
N GLU A 68 0.05 19.30 9.54
CA GLU A 68 -1.17 19.18 10.34
C GLU A 68 -2.06 20.42 10.15
N LEU A 69 -1.45 21.61 10.15
CA LEU A 69 -2.14 22.87 9.90
C LEU A 69 -2.59 23.00 8.44
N ARG A 70 -1.76 22.55 7.49
CA ARG A 70 -2.16 22.47 6.08
C ARG A 70 -3.35 21.55 5.85
N ILE A 71 -3.39 20.39 6.52
CA ILE A 71 -4.52 19.46 6.46
C ILE A 71 -5.79 20.13 7.00
N ILE A 72 -5.69 20.89 8.10
CA ILE A 72 -6.83 21.67 8.61
C ILE A 72 -7.30 22.70 7.56
N ALA A 73 -6.38 23.43 6.93
CA ALA A 73 -6.72 24.40 5.89
C ALA A 73 -7.40 23.76 4.67
N ILE A 74 -6.97 22.56 4.26
CA ILE A 74 -7.61 21.80 3.18
C ILE A 74 -9.02 21.37 3.57
N LYS A 75 -9.21 20.85 4.79
CA LYS A 75 -10.54 20.46 5.30
C LYS A 75 -11.48 21.67 5.38
N ASP A 76 -10.96 22.80 5.83
CA ASP A 76 -11.69 24.06 5.88
C ASP A 76 -12.16 24.51 4.50
N ALA A 77 -11.27 24.47 3.51
CA ALA A 77 -11.60 24.80 2.13
C ALA A 77 -12.63 23.84 1.53
N MET A 78 -12.54 22.55 1.85
CA MET A 78 -13.50 21.52 1.44
C MET A 78 -14.90 21.75 2.03
N GLU A 79 -14.99 22.10 3.32
CA GLU A 79 -16.26 22.46 3.98
C GLU A 79 -16.90 23.70 3.34
N ASP A 80 -16.07 24.69 3.00
CA ASP A 80 -16.49 25.93 2.35
C ASP A 80 -16.76 25.75 0.84
N LYS A 81 -16.61 24.53 0.32
CA LYS A 81 -16.71 24.16 -1.11
C LYS A 81 -15.73 24.93 -2.02
N ASN A 82 -14.66 25.46 -1.44
CA ASN A 82 -13.56 26.07 -2.18
C ASN A 82 -12.54 24.99 -2.58
N TYR A 83 -12.94 24.16 -3.56
CA TYR A 83 -12.14 23.02 -4.00
C TYR A 83 -10.83 23.43 -4.67
N ASP A 84 -10.79 24.60 -5.32
CA ASP A 84 -9.57 25.11 -5.97
C ASP A 84 -8.48 25.42 -4.94
N GLU A 85 -8.83 26.03 -3.81
CA GLU A 85 -7.87 26.28 -2.73
C GLU A 85 -7.44 24.97 -2.05
N ALA A 86 -8.38 24.04 -1.82
CA ALA A 86 -8.07 22.72 -1.28
C ALA A 86 -7.07 21.96 -2.18
N GLU A 87 -7.29 21.96 -3.49
CA GLU A 87 -6.40 21.37 -4.49
C GLU A 87 -5.03 22.04 -4.47
N LYS A 88 -4.99 23.37 -4.52
CA LYS A 88 -3.74 24.15 -4.51
C LYS A 88 -2.88 23.85 -3.28
N LEU A 89 -3.47 23.89 -2.09
CA LEU A 89 -2.78 23.60 -0.83
C LEU A 89 -2.15 22.20 -0.83
N CYS A 90 -2.85 21.22 -1.41
CA CYS A 90 -2.37 19.86 -1.49
C CYS A 90 -1.25 19.70 -2.54
N LEU A 91 -1.42 20.28 -3.73
CA LEU A 91 -0.44 20.22 -4.83
C LEU A 91 0.88 20.93 -4.49
N GLU A 92 0.82 22.10 -3.84
CA GLU A 92 2.02 22.82 -3.41
C GLU A 92 2.94 21.94 -2.57
N LYS A 93 2.35 21.16 -1.66
CA LYS A 93 3.09 20.29 -0.76
C LYS A 93 3.61 19.04 -1.48
N ALA A 94 2.75 18.38 -2.25
CA ALA A 94 3.13 17.19 -3.02
C ALA A 94 4.26 17.47 -4.03
N ASN A 95 4.31 18.69 -4.59
CA ASN A 95 5.38 19.11 -5.50
C ASN A 95 6.65 19.56 -4.77
N ALA A 96 6.53 20.24 -3.62
CA ALA A 96 7.68 20.79 -2.89
C ALA A 96 8.60 19.73 -2.29
N GLU A 97 8.07 18.56 -1.92
CA GLU A 97 8.89 17.52 -1.33
C GLU A 97 9.58 16.62 -2.37
N GLU A 98 9.27 16.75 -3.67
CA GLU A 98 9.64 15.80 -4.76
C GLU A 98 9.27 14.33 -4.47
N THR A 99 8.70 14.06 -3.30
CA THR A 99 8.33 12.78 -2.79
C THR A 99 6.84 12.60 -3.01
N TRP A 100 6.50 12.13 -4.20
CA TRP A 100 5.28 11.35 -4.40
C TRP A 100 5.45 9.97 -3.72
N HIS A 101 5.86 9.95 -2.46
CA HIS A 101 5.80 8.76 -1.64
C HIS A 101 4.32 8.44 -1.41
N TYR A 102 3.99 7.17 -1.57
CA TYR A 102 2.63 6.70 -1.42
C TYR A 102 2.58 5.66 -0.32
N HIS A 103 1.77 5.94 0.70
CA HIS A 103 1.53 5.03 1.81
C HIS A 103 0.04 4.71 1.88
N CYS A 104 -0.31 3.46 1.54
CA CYS A 104 -1.70 3.05 1.35
C CYS A 104 -2.60 3.09 2.60
N SER A 105 -2.00 3.30 3.77
CA SER A 105 -2.69 3.39 5.06
C SER A 105 -2.40 4.72 5.78
N ASP A 106 -1.75 5.66 5.11
CA ASP A 106 -1.45 6.97 5.68
C ASP A 106 -2.63 7.92 5.41
N PRO A 107 -3.37 8.34 6.45
CA PRO A 107 -4.45 9.32 6.31
C PRO A 107 -3.94 10.72 5.94
N GLU A 108 -2.63 10.98 6.04
CA GLU A 108 -1.96 12.23 5.67
C GLU A 108 -1.34 12.17 4.27
N ASP A 109 -1.59 11.10 3.51
CA ASP A 109 -1.10 10.96 2.14
C ASP A 109 -1.79 11.98 1.20
N TRP A 110 -1.00 12.89 0.65
CA TRP A 110 -1.47 13.94 -0.25
C TRP A 110 -2.15 13.40 -1.51
N ASN A 111 -1.78 12.21 -2.01
CA ASN A 111 -2.45 11.63 -3.17
C ASN A 111 -3.86 11.15 -2.84
N ASN A 112 -4.08 10.59 -1.65
CA ASN A 112 -5.41 10.23 -1.17
C ASN A 112 -6.26 11.49 -0.95
N MET A 113 -5.69 12.54 -0.36
CA MET A 113 -6.38 13.82 -0.18
C MET A 113 -6.81 14.45 -1.51
N LEU A 114 -5.94 14.47 -2.53
CA LEU A 114 -6.30 14.94 -3.87
C LEU A 114 -7.46 14.16 -4.47
N TYR A 115 -7.46 12.84 -4.31
CA TYR A 115 -8.57 12.01 -4.79
C TYR A 115 -9.89 12.39 -4.10
N ASP A 116 -9.87 12.57 -2.78
CA ASP A 116 -11.06 12.97 -2.01
C ASP A 116 -11.55 14.38 -2.37
N ILE A 117 -10.63 15.32 -2.63
CA ILE A 117 -10.95 16.65 -3.16
C ILE A 117 -11.69 16.53 -4.48
N TYR A 118 -11.14 15.81 -5.47
CA TYR A 118 -11.77 15.67 -6.78
C TYR A 118 -13.10 14.93 -6.75
N LYS A 119 -13.20 13.90 -5.91
CA LYS A 119 -14.45 13.16 -5.68
C LYS A 119 -15.53 14.08 -5.11
N THR A 120 -15.20 14.89 -4.11
CA THR A 120 -16.14 15.80 -3.45
C THR A 120 -16.53 16.97 -4.34
N ALA A 121 -15.58 17.48 -5.13
CA ALA A 121 -15.80 18.51 -6.14
C ALA A 121 -16.61 18.01 -7.36
N ASN A 122 -16.92 16.71 -7.43
CA ASN A 122 -17.53 16.04 -8.58
C ASN A 122 -16.75 16.26 -9.89
N ASN A 123 -15.44 16.46 -9.81
CA ASN A 123 -14.56 16.59 -10.98
C ASN A 123 -14.11 15.20 -11.45
N LYS A 124 -14.94 14.57 -12.29
CA LYS A 124 -14.73 13.19 -12.73
C LYS A 124 -13.42 12.98 -13.49
N GLU A 125 -13.01 13.92 -14.32
CA GLU A 125 -11.78 13.82 -15.10
C GLU A 125 -10.54 13.75 -14.18
N LYS A 126 -10.41 14.72 -13.26
CA LYS A 126 -9.32 14.73 -12.28
C LYS A 126 -9.41 13.55 -11.31
N GLN A 127 -10.63 13.15 -10.91
CA GLN A 127 -10.85 11.98 -10.05
C GLN A 127 -10.33 10.69 -10.71
N ILE A 128 -10.63 10.46 -12.00
CA ILE A 128 -10.16 9.29 -12.76
C ILE A 128 -8.64 9.32 -12.89
N ALA A 129 -8.07 10.47 -13.27
CA ALA A 129 -6.62 10.62 -13.42
C ALA A 129 -5.89 10.31 -12.09
N GLN A 130 -6.40 10.82 -10.97
CA GLN A 130 -5.81 10.59 -9.65
C GLN A 130 -5.99 9.15 -9.16
N ALA A 131 -7.15 8.54 -9.39
CA ALA A 131 -7.39 7.13 -9.08
C ALA A 131 -6.47 6.20 -9.88
N LYS A 132 -6.26 6.50 -11.17
CA LYS A 132 -5.32 5.79 -12.04
C LYS A 132 -3.89 5.91 -11.51
N LYS A 133 -3.48 7.12 -11.12
CA LYS A 133 -2.16 7.35 -10.50
C LYS A 133 -1.99 6.48 -9.24
N LEU A 134 -2.95 6.50 -8.32
CA LEU A 134 -2.91 5.71 -7.07
C LEU A 134 -2.82 4.19 -7.33
N LEU A 135 -3.53 3.69 -8.35
CA LEU A 135 -3.43 2.30 -8.78
C LEU A 135 -2.00 1.97 -9.27
N LEU A 136 -1.44 2.81 -10.13
CA LEU A 136 -0.08 2.64 -10.68
C LEU A 136 1.02 2.83 -9.62
N MET A 137 0.71 3.52 -8.51
CA MET A 137 1.59 3.59 -7.34
C MET A 137 1.53 2.32 -6.46
N GLY A 138 0.61 1.39 -6.76
CA GLY A 138 0.52 0.08 -6.13
C GLY A 138 -0.71 -0.13 -5.25
N ASN A 139 -1.72 0.76 -5.29
CA ASN A 139 -2.96 0.55 -4.56
C ASN A 139 -4.02 -0.17 -5.40
N GLU A 140 -4.05 -1.49 -5.27
CA GLU A 140 -5.02 -2.36 -5.94
C GLU A 140 -6.48 -2.02 -5.65
N LYS A 141 -6.80 -1.36 -4.52
CA LYS A 141 -8.18 -0.95 -4.20
C LYS A 141 -8.75 0.02 -5.24
N PHE A 142 -7.89 0.83 -5.86
CA PHE A 142 -8.32 1.79 -6.88
C PHE A 142 -8.73 1.14 -8.20
N TRP A 143 -8.42 -0.13 -8.42
CA TRP A 143 -8.96 -0.88 -9.57
C TRP A 143 -10.48 -0.94 -9.51
N GLY A 144 -11.04 -1.38 -8.38
CA GLY A 144 -12.50 -1.44 -8.18
C GLY A 144 -13.15 -0.05 -8.22
N VAL A 145 -12.48 0.96 -7.67
CA VAL A 145 -12.93 2.36 -7.71
C VAL A 145 -13.03 2.87 -9.15
N LEU A 146 -12.00 2.66 -9.97
CA LEU A 146 -12.01 3.04 -11.38
C LEU A 146 -13.13 2.33 -12.14
N LYS A 147 -13.33 1.03 -11.88
CA LYS A 147 -14.43 0.27 -12.48
C LYS A 147 -15.79 0.88 -12.16
N GLN A 148 -16.00 1.26 -10.91
CA GLN A 148 -17.24 1.92 -10.49
C GLN A 148 -17.43 3.26 -11.23
N ILE A 149 -16.39 4.10 -11.28
CA ILE A 149 -16.49 5.42 -11.93
C ILE A 149 -16.80 5.27 -13.43
N TYR A 150 -16.14 4.35 -14.14
CA TYR A 150 -16.40 4.14 -15.57
C TYR A 150 -17.82 3.63 -15.84
N ASN A 151 -18.33 2.73 -15.01
CA ASN A 151 -19.71 2.26 -15.10
C ASN A 151 -20.72 3.40 -14.90
N GLU A 152 -20.47 4.30 -13.93
CA GLU A 152 -21.30 5.49 -13.71
C GLU A 152 -21.27 6.48 -14.88
N CYS A 153 -20.12 6.62 -15.55
CA CYS A 153 -19.93 7.52 -16.68
C CYS A 153 -20.44 6.95 -18.02
N GLY A 154 -20.88 5.69 -18.07
CA GLY A 154 -21.30 5.02 -19.32
C GLY A 154 -20.18 4.80 -20.32
N VAL A 155 -18.91 4.99 -19.91
CA VAL A 155 -17.74 4.72 -20.74
C VAL A 155 -17.41 3.24 -20.60
N CYS A 156 -17.67 2.48 -21.66
CA CYS A 156 -17.47 1.04 -21.66
C CYS A 156 -15.97 0.69 -21.75
N ASN A 157 -15.56 -0.29 -20.93
CA ASN A 157 -14.37 -1.18 -20.84
C ASN A 157 -13.22 -1.19 -21.88
N GLU A 158 -13.24 -0.44 -22.96
CA GLU A 158 -12.22 -0.48 -24.02
C GLU A 158 -10.81 -0.13 -23.48
N ASN A 159 -10.73 0.59 -22.37
CA ASN A 159 -9.47 1.01 -21.73
C ASN A 159 -8.96 0.07 -20.61
N TYR A 160 -9.66 -1.03 -20.26
CA TYR A 160 -9.14 -1.92 -19.20
C TYR A 160 -7.91 -2.71 -19.65
N GLY A 161 -7.88 -3.14 -20.92
CA GLY A 161 -6.71 -3.80 -21.48
C GLY A 161 -5.46 -2.93 -21.36
N SER A 162 -5.56 -1.68 -21.82
CA SER A 162 -4.46 -0.72 -21.73
C SER A 162 -4.10 -0.39 -20.27
N LEU A 163 -5.08 -0.30 -19.37
CA LEU A 163 -4.80 -0.05 -17.95
C LEU A 163 -4.06 -1.22 -17.29
N LEU A 164 -4.37 -2.46 -17.66
CA LEU A 164 -3.61 -3.63 -17.20
C LEU A 164 -2.18 -3.60 -17.73
N ASP A 165 -1.98 -3.19 -18.98
CA ASP A 165 -0.65 -3.09 -19.59
C ASP A 165 0.18 -1.99 -18.90
N GLU A 166 -0.42 -0.81 -18.64
CA GLU A 166 0.21 0.25 -17.85
C GLU A 166 0.53 -0.21 -16.41
N LEU A 167 -0.35 -1.02 -15.80
CA LEU A 167 -0.11 -1.57 -14.47
C LEU A 167 1.03 -2.60 -14.46
N LYS A 168 1.18 -3.40 -15.53
CA LYS A 168 2.35 -4.28 -15.71
C LYS A 168 3.62 -3.43 -15.81
N ASP A 169 3.60 -2.37 -16.61
CA ASP A 169 4.74 -1.47 -16.85
C ASP A 169 5.14 -0.65 -15.62
N SER A 170 4.20 -0.41 -14.69
CA SER A 170 4.47 0.25 -13.41
C SER A 170 5.43 -0.52 -12.50
N LYS A 171 5.72 -1.80 -12.83
CA LYS A 171 6.54 -2.73 -12.03
C LYS A 171 5.99 -3.00 -10.63
N ARG A 172 4.73 -2.65 -10.36
CA ARG A 172 4.02 -3.00 -9.11
C ARG A 172 3.48 -4.42 -9.19
N THR A 173 4.37 -5.43 -9.26
CA THR A 173 4.01 -6.84 -9.51
C THR A 173 2.93 -7.39 -8.58
N VAL A 174 2.99 -7.09 -7.28
CA VAL A 174 1.97 -7.56 -6.32
C VAL A 174 0.59 -6.96 -6.63
N CYS A 175 0.53 -5.64 -6.88
CA CYS A 175 -0.70 -4.95 -7.25
C CYS A 175 -1.25 -5.49 -8.58
N TYR A 176 -0.39 -5.60 -9.61
CA TYR A 176 -0.75 -6.15 -10.91
C TYR A 176 -1.36 -7.55 -10.80
N ARG A 177 -0.68 -8.48 -10.11
CA ARG A 177 -1.18 -9.84 -9.95
C ARG A 177 -2.45 -9.91 -9.10
N SER A 178 -2.60 -9.06 -8.08
CA SER A 178 -3.84 -8.96 -7.30
C SER A 178 -5.03 -8.59 -8.21
N VAL A 179 -4.83 -7.60 -9.09
CA VAL A 179 -5.83 -7.19 -10.08
C VAL A 179 -6.15 -8.34 -11.04
N LEU A 180 -5.15 -9.03 -11.60
CA LEU A 180 -5.40 -10.16 -12.50
C LEU A 180 -6.19 -11.29 -11.84
N ILE A 181 -5.94 -11.58 -10.55
CA ILE A 181 -6.73 -12.55 -9.80
C ILE A 181 -8.17 -12.09 -9.66
N SER A 182 -8.39 -10.81 -9.34
CA SER A 182 -9.72 -10.25 -9.15
C SER A 182 -10.56 -10.25 -10.43
N GLU A 183 -9.92 -10.06 -11.59
CA GLU A 183 -10.54 -10.09 -12.91
C GLU A 183 -10.53 -11.48 -13.57
N ASN A 184 -10.02 -12.50 -12.89
CA ASN A 184 -9.89 -13.86 -13.43
C ASN A 184 -9.05 -13.95 -14.73
N GLU A 185 -8.07 -13.05 -14.90
CA GLU A 185 -7.15 -12.97 -16.03
C GLU A 185 -6.00 -13.99 -15.91
N LYS A 186 -6.37 -15.28 -15.89
CA LYS A 186 -5.42 -16.37 -15.56
C LYS A 186 -4.29 -16.54 -16.56
N LYS A 187 -4.55 -16.29 -17.85
CA LYS A 187 -3.50 -16.38 -18.88
C LYS A 187 -2.43 -15.32 -18.67
N ARG A 188 -2.84 -14.05 -18.49
CA ARG A 188 -1.92 -12.94 -18.16
C ARG A 188 -1.15 -13.21 -16.86
N LEU A 189 -1.81 -13.80 -15.86
CA LEU A 189 -1.17 -14.15 -14.59
C LEU A 189 -0.12 -15.25 -14.77
N LEU A 190 -0.40 -16.27 -15.59
CA LEU A 190 0.56 -17.31 -15.92
C LEU A 190 1.78 -16.73 -16.64
N ASP A 191 1.56 -15.93 -17.68
CA ASP A 191 2.63 -15.32 -18.48
C ASP A 191 3.57 -14.48 -17.59
N ASP A 192 3.00 -13.66 -16.68
CA ASP A 192 3.77 -12.85 -15.74
C ASP A 192 4.55 -13.69 -14.69
N VAL A 193 3.96 -14.79 -14.20
CA VAL A 193 4.64 -15.71 -13.28
C VAL A 193 5.75 -16.50 -13.99
N MET A 194 5.61 -16.78 -15.29
CA MET A 194 6.67 -17.40 -16.09
C MET A 194 7.85 -16.46 -16.32
N GLU A 195 7.58 -15.17 -16.55
CA GLU A 195 8.62 -14.12 -16.67
C GLU A 195 9.33 -13.89 -15.33
N ASN A 196 8.58 -13.90 -14.22
CA ASN A 196 9.10 -13.70 -12.87
C ASN A 196 8.47 -14.69 -11.87
N PRO A 197 9.13 -15.82 -11.54
CA PRO A 197 8.57 -16.85 -10.66
C PRO A 197 8.55 -16.47 -9.18
N TYR A 198 8.80 -15.20 -8.83
CA TYR A 198 8.64 -14.71 -7.46
C TYR A 198 7.24 -15.06 -6.91
N ASP A 199 7.20 -15.61 -5.71
CA ASP A 199 5.97 -16.08 -5.05
C ASP A 199 5.14 -17.10 -5.88
N LEU A 200 5.79 -17.89 -6.76
CA LEU A 200 5.15 -18.94 -7.56
C LEU A 200 4.15 -19.79 -6.75
N PHE A 201 4.50 -20.21 -5.55
CA PHE A 201 3.64 -21.07 -4.74
C PHE A 201 2.38 -20.35 -4.20
N TYR A 202 2.42 -19.02 -4.07
CA TYR A 202 1.26 -18.22 -3.71
C TYR A 202 0.30 -18.08 -4.90
N TYR A 203 0.82 -17.77 -6.08
CA TYR A 203 0.02 -17.55 -7.30
C TYR A 203 -0.43 -18.85 -7.98
N GLY A 204 0.37 -19.91 -7.89
CA GLY A 204 0.10 -21.21 -8.52
C GLY A 204 -1.24 -21.82 -8.12
N LYS A 205 -1.74 -21.54 -6.91
CA LYS A 205 -3.06 -22.02 -6.45
C LYS A 205 -4.22 -21.51 -7.31
N TYR A 206 -4.09 -20.35 -7.98
CA TYR A 206 -5.10 -19.79 -8.86
C TYR A 206 -5.00 -20.33 -10.29
N LEU A 207 -3.83 -20.84 -10.67
CA LEU A 207 -3.51 -21.28 -12.03
C LEU A 207 -3.64 -22.80 -12.21
N VAL A 208 -3.30 -23.58 -11.18
CA VAL A 208 -3.08 -25.04 -11.29
C VAL A 208 -4.28 -25.84 -11.78
N LYS A 209 -5.51 -25.32 -11.61
CA LYS A 209 -6.72 -25.97 -12.12
C LYS A 209 -6.82 -25.92 -13.65
N GLU A 210 -6.34 -24.85 -14.27
CA GLU A 210 -6.46 -24.61 -15.72
C GLU A 210 -5.13 -24.82 -16.46
N TYR A 211 -4.01 -24.56 -15.79
CA TYR A 211 -2.66 -24.67 -16.33
C TYR A 211 -1.76 -25.59 -15.47
N PRO A 212 -2.18 -26.85 -15.20
CA PRO A 212 -1.44 -27.74 -14.31
C PRO A 212 -0.03 -28.02 -14.84
N GLU A 213 0.12 -28.33 -16.13
CA GLU A 213 1.41 -28.70 -16.72
C GLU A 213 2.44 -27.56 -16.61
N GLN A 214 2.04 -26.32 -16.92
CA GLN A 214 2.91 -25.16 -16.84
C GLN A 214 3.30 -24.86 -15.40
N VAL A 215 2.33 -24.90 -14.47
CA VAL A 215 2.59 -24.68 -13.04
C VAL A 215 3.54 -25.75 -12.48
N TYR A 216 3.33 -27.03 -12.83
CA TYR A 216 4.19 -28.12 -12.38
C TYR A 216 5.60 -27.99 -12.93
N GLY A 217 5.76 -27.61 -14.21
CA GLY A 217 7.06 -27.33 -14.81
C GLY A 217 7.80 -26.20 -14.10
N LEU A 218 7.11 -25.11 -13.76
CA LEU A 218 7.69 -24.01 -12.98
C LEU A 218 8.09 -24.46 -11.57
N CYS A 219 7.22 -25.19 -10.88
CA CYS A 219 7.51 -25.71 -9.54
C CYS A 219 8.73 -26.64 -9.56
N TYR A 220 8.83 -27.50 -10.56
CA TYR A 220 9.96 -28.39 -10.75
C TYR A 220 11.27 -27.62 -10.84
N LYS A 221 11.32 -26.62 -11.72
CA LYS A 221 12.51 -25.78 -11.92
C LYS A 221 12.89 -25.03 -10.64
N GLU A 222 11.95 -24.33 -10.01
CA GLU A 222 12.16 -23.55 -8.79
C GLU A 222 12.66 -24.41 -7.62
N ILE A 223 12.07 -25.60 -7.43
CA ILE A 223 12.48 -26.52 -6.37
C ILE A 223 13.88 -27.08 -6.64
N SER A 224 14.19 -27.47 -7.88
CA SER A 224 15.50 -27.97 -8.27
C SER A 224 16.60 -26.93 -8.05
N GLU A 225 16.36 -25.68 -8.46
CA GLU A 225 17.29 -24.56 -8.27
C GLU A 225 17.46 -24.22 -6.77
N SER A 226 16.37 -24.15 -6.02
CA SER A 226 16.40 -23.96 -4.55
C SER A 226 17.20 -25.06 -3.85
N CYS A 227 17.06 -26.32 -4.29
CA CYS A 227 17.78 -27.46 -3.71
C CYS A 227 19.28 -27.43 -4.01
N ALA A 228 19.67 -26.96 -5.20
CA ALA A 228 21.07 -26.78 -5.57
C ALA A 228 21.78 -25.74 -4.69
N GLN A 229 21.06 -24.67 -4.30
CA GLN A 229 21.59 -23.62 -3.45
C GLN A 229 21.55 -23.94 -1.96
N ALA A 230 20.67 -24.87 -1.55
CA ALA A 230 20.45 -25.19 -0.15
C ALA A 230 21.67 -25.85 0.54
N LYS A 231 22.02 -25.32 1.71
CA LYS A 231 23.19 -25.69 2.52
C LYS A 231 22.79 -26.35 3.84
N ASP A 232 21.61 -26.05 4.37
CA ASP A 232 21.20 -26.49 5.69
C ASP A 232 19.84 -27.19 5.73
N ARG A 233 19.54 -27.77 6.89
CA ARG A 233 18.31 -28.52 7.12
C ARG A 233 17.04 -27.65 7.11
N ARG A 234 17.15 -26.35 7.44
CA ARG A 234 16.02 -25.42 7.42
C ARG A 234 15.60 -25.15 5.97
N GLU A 235 16.56 -24.99 5.08
CA GLU A 235 16.31 -24.84 3.64
C GLU A 235 15.74 -26.12 3.03
N TYR A 236 16.25 -27.30 3.40
CA TYR A 236 15.65 -28.58 2.98
C TYR A 236 14.19 -28.72 3.41
N LYS A 237 13.83 -28.25 4.61
CA LYS A 237 12.41 -28.21 5.05
C LYS A 237 11.55 -27.27 4.20
N LYS A 238 12.10 -26.17 3.68
CA LYS A 238 11.39 -25.27 2.76
C LYS A 238 11.13 -25.97 1.43
N ILE A 239 12.13 -26.66 0.90
CA ILE A 239 12.03 -27.47 -0.33
C ILE A 239 10.95 -28.55 -0.20
N THR A 240 10.97 -29.32 0.89
CA THR A 240 10.00 -30.39 1.10
C THR A 240 8.58 -29.87 1.32
N LYS A 241 8.42 -28.67 1.91
CA LYS A 241 7.12 -27.97 1.95
C LYS A 241 6.61 -27.62 0.55
N ASN A 242 7.49 -27.17 -0.34
CA ASN A 242 7.14 -26.88 -1.74
C ASN A 242 6.74 -28.14 -2.52
N ILE A 243 7.47 -29.25 -2.34
CA ILE A 243 7.09 -30.55 -2.93
C ILE A 243 5.74 -31.02 -2.39
N ALA A 244 5.50 -30.89 -1.08
CA ALA A 244 4.20 -31.23 -0.49
C ALA A 244 3.06 -30.36 -1.05
N GLN A 245 3.33 -29.10 -1.39
CA GLN A 245 2.36 -28.22 -2.04
C GLN A 245 2.04 -28.68 -3.47
N LEU A 246 3.05 -29.16 -4.22
CA LEU A 246 2.87 -29.77 -5.54
C LEU A 246 1.99 -31.04 -5.48
N ILE A 247 2.24 -31.90 -4.49
CA ILE A 247 1.40 -33.09 -4.21
C ILE A 247 -0.04 -32.68 -3.90
N LYS A 248 -0.23 -31.66 -3.04
CA LYS A 248 -1.56 -31.12 -2.71
C LYS A 248 -2.31 -30.61 -3.95
N TRP A 249 -1.59 -30.16 -4.97
CA TRP A 249 -2.16 -29.75 -6.25
C TRP A 249 -2.42 -30.90 -7.23
N LYS A 250 -2.19 -32.16 -6.83
CA LYS A 250 -2.29 -33.38 -7.66
C LYS A 250 -1.15 -33.54 -8.68
N GLY A 251 -0.02 -32.86 -8.48
CA GLY A 251 1.20 -33.06 -9.28
C GLY A 251 2.04 -34.26 -8.81
N ASN A 252 1.40 -35.40 -8.52
CA ASN A 252 2.04 -36.56 -7.89
C ASN A 252 3.17 -37.14 -8.74
N ASP A 253 2.94 -37.27 -10.05
CA ASP A 253 3.96 -37.80 -10.98
C ASP A 253 5.18 -36.89 -11.05
N THR A 254 4.96 -35.57 -11.20
CA THR A 254 6.04 -34.57 -11.17
C THR A 254 6.79 -34.56 -9.84
N ALA A 255 6.07 -34.66 -8.71
CA ALA A 255 6.69 -34.71 -7.39
C ALA A 255 7.53 -35.98 -7.20
N LYS A 256 7.04 -37.13 -7.66
CA LYS A 256 7.78 -38.40 -7.60
C LYS A 256 9.07 -38.33 -8.42
N SER A 257 8.99 -37.89 -9.69
CA SER A 257 10.17 -37.73 -10.55
C SER A 257 11.18 -36.75 -9.95
N LEU A 258 10.71 -35.65 -9.38
CA LEU A 258 11.57 -34.66 -8.73
C LEU A 258 12.29 -35.22 -7.50
N ILE A 259 11.59 -35.97 -6.63
CA ILE A 259 12.20 -36.61 -5.45
C ILE A 259 13.27 -37.61 -5.90
N GLU A 260 12.98 -38.45 -6.89
CA GLU A 260 13.93 -39.42 -7.43
C GLU A 260 15.18 -38.74 -8.01
N GLU A 261 15.03 -37.66 -8.81
CA GLU A 261 16.16 -36.89 -9.33
C GLU A 261 17.00 -36.29 -8.20
N LEU A 262 16.37 -35.65 -7.21
CA LEU A 262 17.08 -35.00 -6.11
C LEU A 262 17.88 -36.00 -5.27
N LYS A 263 17.32 -37.19 -5.00
CA LYS A 263 18.04 -38.27 -4.28
C LYS A 263 19.26 -38.75 -5.08
N GLN A 264 19.12 -38.94 -6.38
CA GLN A 264 20.23 -39.37 -7.25
C GLN A 264 21.32 -38.31 -7.38
N ARG A 265 20.93 -37.03 -7.44
CA ARG A 265 21.85 -35.90 -7.60
C ARG A 265 22.61 -35.56 -6.32
N TYR A 266 22.01 -35.82 -5.15
CA TYR A 266 22.58 -35.46 -3.84
C TYR A 266 22.70 -36.64 -2.86
N PRO A 267 23.36 -37.75 -3.22
CA PRO A 267 23.43 -38.96 -2.38
C PRO A 267 24.24 -38.75 -1.09
N ARG A 268 25.11 -37.71 -1.04
CA ARG A 268 25.96 -37.39 0.11
C ARG A 268 25.35 -36.35 1.06
N LYS A 269 24.07 -36.02 0.91
CA LYS A 269 23.34 -35.08 1.79
C LYS A 269 22.32 -35.85 2.64
N PRO A 270 22.71 -36.59 3.70
CA PRO A 270 21.80 -37.43 4.47
C PRO A 270 20.61 -36.66 5.06
N ALA A 271 20.85 -35.44 5.57
CA ALA A 271 19.78 -34.60 6.08
C ALA A 271 18.75 -34.17 5.01
N LEU A 272 19.14 -34.07 3.73
CA LEU A 272 18.19 -33.82 2.63
C LEU A 272 17.40 -35.09 2.33
N LEU A 273 18.07 -36.24 2.24
CA LEU A 273 17.43 -37.54 1.98
C LEU A 273 16.36 -37.84 3.04
N ASP A 274 16.68 -37.65 4.32
CA ASP A 274 15.73 -37.81 5.43
C ASP A 274 14.47 -36.94 5.29
N GLU A 275 14.62 -35.69 4.83
CA GLU A 275 13.47 -34.80 4.64
C GLU A 275 12.67 -35.17 3.38
N LEU A 276 13.33 -35.60 2.30
CA LEU A 276 12.68 -36.06 1.06
C LEU A 276 11.84 -37.33 1.31
N GLU A 277 12.36 -38.31 2.05
CA GLU A 277 11.64 -39.55 2.40
C GLU A 277 10.33 -39.28 3.16
N LYS A 278 10.32 -38.26 4.04
CA LYS A 278 9.09 -37.89 4.77
C LYS A 278 7.98 -37.37 3.86
N VAL A 279 8.34 -36.71 2.76
CA VAL A 279 7.36 -36.19 1.80
C VAL A 279 6.96 -37.25 0.79
N GLU A 280 7.88 -38.10 0.38
CA GLU A 280 7.61 -39.25 -0.49
C GLU A 280 6.53 -40.18 0.10
N LYS A 281 6.51 -40.37 1.43
CA LYS A 281 5.45 -41.13 2.14
C LYS A 281 4.04 -40.54 2.01
N LYS A 282 3.89 -39.33 1.45
CA LYS A 282 2.60 -38.65 1.24
C LYS A 282 2.07 -38.78 -0.19
N LEU A 283 2.86 -39.36 -1.10
CA LEU A 283 2.42 -39.74 -2.44
C LEU A 283 1.52 -40.98 -2.38
#